data_AF-A0A916WUU0-F1
#
_entry.id   AF-A0A916WUU0-F1
#
_cell.length_a   1.000
_cell.length_b   1.000
_cell.length_c   1.000
_cell.angle_alpha   90.00
_cell.angle_beta   90.00
_cell.angle_gamma   90.00
#
_symmetry.space_group_name_H-M   'P 1'
#
loop_
_entity.id
_entity.type
_entity.pdbx_description
1 polymer ?
#
loop_
_entity_poly.entity_id
_entity_poly.type
_entity_poly.pdbx_seq_one_letter_code
_entity_poly.pdbx_strand_id
1 'polypeptide(L)'
;MDAWDAFGRAMPGDRRQGLSMPVAELPDSSPPVQWSELSARSGRNEKPGLLVGAVGSGLLSDPGELRIALEDTWTTCEWPGRVAEYDLWLTLFDMAVEEGTFLDETELHPVAALPESLQLYRAAAPGYKQGLSWTTSFERALWFATRLGWAAGTTHRIYEMDAPRESVLASFHTTRGEHEYVLDIRRIDADGMREVLPEEWEYLLAAVGGDTAP
;
A
#
# COMPACT_ATOMS: atom_id res chain seq x y z
N MET A 1 72.01 23.90 -36.19
CA MET A 1 71.18 23.39 -35.07
C MET A 1 71.61 21.96 -34.86
N ASP A 2 72.24 21.76 -33.70
CA ASP A 2 73.08 20.63 -33.25
C ASP A 2 72.28 19.31 -33.17
N ALA A 3 72.77 18.09 -33.49
CA ALA A 3 74.02 17.37 -33.24
C ALA A 3 74.12 16.74 -31.82
N TRP A 4 74.11 15.39 -31.81
CA TRP A 4 74.70 14.43 -30.84
C TRP A 4 73.81 13.67 -29.84
N ASP A 5 73.89 12.35 -30.02
CA ASP A 5 73.67 11.26 -29.06
C ASP A 5 74.67 11.26 -27.88
N ALA A 6 74.23 10.59 -26.81
CA ALA A 6 74.99 9.74 -25.89
C ALA A 6 75.76 10.32 -24.66
N PHE A 7 75.67 9.50 -23.60
CA PHE A 7 76.45 9.39 -22.36
C PHE A 7 75.94 10.07 -21.07
N GLY A 8 75.47 9.21 -20.13
CA GLY A 8 76.29 8.97 -18.94
C GLY A 8 75.74 9.34 -17.54
N ARG A 9 75.25 8.30 -16.85
CA ARG A 9 75.36 7.99 -15.40
C ARG A 9 74.70 8.90 -14.33
N ALA A 10 74.14 8.16 -13.35
CA ALA A 10 73.35 8.55 -12.19
C ALA A 10 74.08 9.34 -11.08
N MET A 11 73.31 9.90 -10.13
CA MET A 11 73.22 9.55 -8.68
C MET A 11 72.36 10.65 -7.94
N PRO A 12 72.07 10.62 -6.62
CA PRO A 12 70.88 10.03 -6.00
C PRO A 12 70.09 10.98 -5.07
N GLY A 13 68.93 10.52 -4.57
CA GLY A 13 68.16 11.15 -3.46
C GLY A 13 66.94 11.95 -3.93
N ASP A 14 65.84 12.07 -3.22
CA ASP A 14 65.43 11.56 -1.91
C ASP A 14 63.88 11.62 -1.89
N ARG A 15 63.28 10.75 -1.06
CA ARG A 15 61.89 10.68 -0.56
C ARG A 15 60.85 11.68 -1.10
N ARG A 16 59.69 11.12 -1.48
CA ARG A 16 58.51 11.12 -0.58
C ARG A 16 57.50 10.07 -1.04
N GLN A 17 57.31 9.07 -0.20
CA GLN A 17 56.13 8.21 -0.19
C GLN A 17 54.89 9.10 -0.15
N GLY A 18 54.05 9.04 -1.18
CA GLY A 18 52.67 9.47 -1.06
C GLY A 18 51.99 8.51 -0.10
N LEU A 19 51.73 8.95 1.13
CA LEU A 19 50.73 8.32 1.99
C LEU A 19 49.39 8.43 1.25
N SER A 20 48.99 7.36 0.56
CA SER A 20 47.59 7.14 0.24
C SER A 20 46.92 6.79 1.57
N MET A 21 46.24 7.78 2.15
CA MET A 21 45.30 7.53 3.24
C MET A 21 44.14 6.72 2.66
N PRO A 22 43.78 5.56 3.24
CA PRO A 22 42.50 4.95 2.90
C PRO A 22 41.41 5.96 3.27
N VAL A 23 40.57 6.31 2.30
CA VAL A 23 39.29 6.94 2.59
C VAL A 23 38.55 5.94 3.46
N ALA A 24 38.46 6.22 4.76
CA ALA A 24 37.57 5.49 5.62
C ALA A 24 36.15 5.79 5.11
N GLU A 25 35.56 4.85 4.39
CA GLU A 25 34.11 4.79 4.24
C GLU A 25 33.54 4.71 5.65
N LEU A 26 33.05 5.86 6.14
CA LEU A 26 32.21 5.86 7.32
C LEU A 26 30.96 5.08 6.95
N PRO A 27 30.58 4.01 7.69
CA PRO A 27 29.30 3.39 7.48
C PRO A 27 28.24 4.42 7.88
N ASP A 28 27.65 5.06 6.89
CA ASP A 28 26.40 5.77 7.06
C ASP A 28 25.31 4.70 7.15
N SER A 29 25.15 4.14 8.34
CA SER A 29 24.08 3.19 8.61
C SER A 29 23.49 3.48 9.98
N SER A 30 22.86 4.65 10.09
CA SER A 30 21.78 4.75 11.08
C SER A 30 20.78 3.63 10.75
N PRO A 31 20.27 2.90 11.74
CA PRO A 31 19.28 1.86 11.49
C PRO A 31 18.07 2.46 10.76
N PRO A 32 17.40 1.68 9.89
CA PRO A 32 16.20 2.15 9.21
C PRO A 32 15.19 2.63 10.26
N VAL A 33 14.58 3.77 9.95
CA VAL A 33 13.60 4.39 10.84
C VAL A 33 12.38 3.49 10.92
N GLN A 34 11.96 3.16 12.15
CA GLN A 34 10.78 2.33 12.37
C GLN A 34 9.51 3.17 12.33
N TRP A 35 8.47 2.66 11.67
CA TRP A 35 7.16 3.31 11.61
C TRP A 35 6.56 3.54 13.00
N SER A 36 6.76 2.58 13.90
CA SER A 36 6.26 2.66 15.28
C SER A 36 6.82 3.87 16.04
N GLU A 37 8.08 4.24 15.79
CA GLU A 37 8.72 5.41 16.39
C GLU A 37 8.22 6.71 15.76
N LEU A 38 8.07 6.73 14.44
CA LEU A 38 7.57 7.89 13.70
C LEU A 38 6.13 8.23 14.09
N SER A 39 5.26 7.23 14.17
CA SER A 39 3.82 7.39 14.38
C SER A 39 3.41 7.44 15.84
N ALA A 40 4.34 7.20 16.79
CA ALA A 40 4.06 7.08 18.23
C ALA A 40 3.27 8.26 18.83
N ARG A 41 3.37 9.46 18.24
CA ARG A 41 2.72 10.68 18.72
C ARG A 41 1.59 11.18 17.81
N SER A 42 1.30 10.45 16.74
CA SER A 42 0.29 10.83 15.76
C SER A 42 -1.05 10.17 16.06
N GLY A 43 -2.11 10.97 16.04
CA GLY A 43 -3.47 10.45 16.01
C GLY A 43 -3.73 9.67 14.72
N ARG A 44 -4.66 8.71 14.75
CA ARG A 44 -4.94 7.82 13.60
C ARG A 44 -5.27 8.58 12.31
N ASN A 45 -5.98 9.70 12.43
CA ASN A 45 -6.34 10.56 11.29
C ASN A 45 -5.20 11.47 10.80
N GLU A 46 -4.08 11.54 11.52
CA GLU A 46 -2.87 12.29 11.13
C GLU A 46 -1.86 11.40 10.40
N LYS A 47 -1.94 10.07 10.62
CA LYS A 47 -1.03 9.08 10.05
C LYS A 47 -0.91 9.13 8.51
N PRO A 48 -2.00 9.34 7.73
CA PRO A 48 -1.87 9.50 6.28
C PRO A 48 -0.90 10.59 5.86
N GLY A 49 -0.95 11.75 6.52
CA GLY A 49 -0.05 12.88 6.20
C GLY A 49 1.39 12.58 6.61
N LEU A 50 1.56 11.92 7.75
CA LEU A 50 2.87 11.46 8.23
C LEU A 50 3.49 10.45 7.27
N LEU A 51 2.73 9.43 6.82
CA LEU A 51 3.17 8.42 5.88
C LEU A 51 3.64 9.06 4.56
N VAL A 52 2.79 9.92 3.96
CA VAL A 52 3.11 10.62 2.72
C VAL A 52 4.38 11.46 2.87
N GLY A 53 4.51 12.20 3.98
CA GLY A 53 5.69 13.02 4.25
C GLY A 53 6.96 12.19 4.45
N ALA A 54 6.87 11.08 5.19
CA ALA A 54 8.00 10.20 5.48
C ALA A 54 8.50 9.47 4.23
N VAL A 55 7.59 8.97 3.39
CA VAL A 55 7.93 8.34 2.10
C VAL A 55 8.49 9.39 1.13
N GLY A 56 7.82 10.53 0.98
CA GLY A 56 8.21 11.58 0.04
C GLY A 56 9.56 12.24 0.37
N SER A 57 9.98 12.21 1.64
CA SER A 57 11.29 12.70 2.08
C SER A 57 12.39 11.61 2.10
N GLY A 58 12.04 10.34 1.85
CA GLY A 58 12.94 9.20 1.94
C GLY A 58 13.24 8.74 3.37
N LEU A 59 12.60 9.34 4.38
CA LEU A 59 12.76 8.97 5.80
C LEU A 59 12.25 7.54 6.06
N LEU A 60 11.18 7.14 5.39
CA LEU A 60 10.65 5.78 5.39
C LEU A 60 10.96 5.13 4.04
N SER A 61 12.14 4.53 3.93
CA SER A 61 12.66 3.90 2.70
C SER A 61 12.81 2.38 2.78
N ASP A 62 12.73 1.81 3.99
CA ASP A 62 12.70 0.35 4.15
C ASP A 62 11.34 -0.21 3.68
N PRO A 63 11.31 -1.17 2.74
CA PRO A 63 10.06 -1.72 2.23
C PRO A 63 9.22 -2.46 3.29
N GLY A 64 9.85 -3.08 4.29
CA GLY A 64 9.14 -3.73 5.39
C GLY A 64 8.43 -2.71 6.28
N GLU A 65 9.12 -1.62 6.64
CA GLU A 65 8.53 -0.53 7.40
C GLU A 65 7.45 0.23 6.61
N LEU A 66 7.58 0.34 5.28
CA LEU A 66 6.52 0.88 4.44
C LEU A 66 5.24 0.03 4.52
N ARG A 67 5.36 -1.31 4.46
CA ARG A 67 4.21 -2.23 4.59
C ARG A 67 3.54 -2.11 5.95
N ILE A 68 4.31 -2.06 7.02
CA ILE A 68 3.81 -1.83 8.39
C ILE A 68 3.08 -0.48 8.47
N ALA A 69 3.67 0.57 7.90
CA ALA A 69 3.09 1.90 7.90
C ALA A 69 1.79 1.97 7.10
N LEU A 70 1.70 1.26 5.97
CA LEU A 70 0.51 1.17 5.15
C LEU A 70 -0.63 0.47 5.87
N GLU A 71 -0.39 -0.70 6.46
CA GLU A 71 -1.38 -1.41 7.27
C GLU A 71 -1.91 -0.49 8.37
N ASP A 72 -1.03 -0.01 9.25
CA ASP A 72 -1.43 0.80 10.40
C ASP A 72 -2.09 2.12 10.00
N THR A 73 -1.67 2.74 8.90
CA THR A 73 -2.30 3.98 8.44
C THR A 73 -3.67 3.73 7.82
N TRP A 74 -3.75 2.77 6.90
CA TRP A 74 -4.95 2.47 6.13
C TRP A 74 -6.07 1.96 7.03
N THR A 75 -5.78 0.97 7.87
CA THR A 75 -6.77 0.28 8.72
C THR A 75 -7.22 1.11 9.92
N THR A 76 -6.49 2.18 10.28
CA THR A 76 -6.82 2.98 11.48
C THR A 76 -7.38 4.36 11.19
N CYS A 77 -7.14 4.91 10.00
CA CYS A 77 -7.67 6.22 9.63
C CYS A 77 -9.15 6.10 9.23
N GLU A 78 -9.97 7.05 9.69
CA GLU A 78 -11.41 7.00 9.43
C GLU A 78 -11.76 7.46 8.00
N TRP A 79 -10.91 8.32 7.42
CA TRP A 79 -11.13 8.96 6.12
C TRP A 79 -9.80 9.07 5.33
N PRO A 80 -9.30 7.97 4.73
CA PRO A 80 -8.03 7.98 4.00
C PRO A 80 -7.98 9.04 2.89
N GLY A 81 -9.12 9.28 2.23
CA GLY A 81 -9.26 10.24 1.13
C GLY A 81 -9.20 11.72 1.53
N ARG A 82 -9.16 12.06 2.82
CA ARG A 82 -9.06 13.47 3.27
C ARG A 82 -7.64 14.04 3.09
N VAL A 83 -6.63 13.17 3.18
CA VAL A 83 -5.22 13.59 3.25
C VAL A 83 -4.43 13.17 2.01
N ALA A 84 -4.80 12.06 1.38
CA ALA A 84 -4.20 11.59 0.14
C ALA A 84 -5.29 11.25 -0.87
N GLU A 85 -5.10 11.72 -2.11
CA GLU A 85 -5.99 11.40 -3.22
C GLU A 85 -5.80 9.95 -3.67
N TYR A 86 -6.76 9.47 -4.46
CA TYR A 86 -6.82 8.09 -4.97
C TYR A 86 -5.50 7.63 -5.60
N ASP A 87 -4.91 8.42 -6.50
CA ASP A 87 -3.68 8.06 -7.21
C ASP A 87 -2.45 8.00 -6.28
N LEU A 88 -2.44 8.80 -5.21
CA LEU A 88 -1.35 8.77 -4.24
C LEU A 88 -1.40 7.49 -3.41
N TRP A 89 -2.59 7.07 -2.97
CA TRP A 89 -2.76 5.79 -2.29
C TRP A 89 -2.35 4.62 -3.16
N LEU A 90 -2.77 4.61 -4.43
CA LEU A 90 -2.33 3.60 -5.38
C LEU A 90 -0.81 3.57 -5.52
N THR A 91 -0.17 4.73 -5.63
CA THR A 91 1.28 4.83 -5.72
C THR A 91 1.95 4.22 -4.48
N LEU A 92 1.44 4.53 -3.28
CA LEU A 92 2.00 3.99 -2.04
C LEU A 92 1.85 2.46 -1.94
N PHE A 93 0.69 1.91 -2.32
CA PHE A 93 0.49 0.46 -2.37
C PHE A 93 1.36 -0.21 -3.44
N ASP A 94 1.43 0.35 -4.65
CA ASP A 94 2.30 -0.14 -5.73
C ASP A 94 3.78 -0.13 -5.31
N MET A 95 4.22 0.85 -4.50
CA MET A 95 5.59 0.88 -3.95
C MET A 95 5.86 -0.21 -2.91
N ALA A 96 4.81 -0.73 -2.25
CA ALA A 96 4.94 -1.69 -1.17
C ALA A 96 4.88 -3.16 -1.64
N VAL A 97 4.40 -3.39 -2.86
CA VAL A 97 4.25 -4.71 -3.46
C VAL A 97 5.29 -4.97 -4.56
N GLU A 98 5.58 -6.24 -4.78
CA GLU A 98 6.41 -6.72 -5.89
C GLU A 98 5.53 -7.27 -7.02
N GLU A 99 6.06 -7.35 -8.24
CA GLU A 99 5.32 -7.90 -9.37
C GLU A 99 4.82 -9.33 -9.09
N GLY A 100 3.51 -9.56 -9.28
CA GLY A 100 2.89 -10.85 -9.01
C GLY A 100 2.59 -11.12 -7.53
N THR A 101 2.75 -10.13 -6.65
CA THR A 101 2.40 -10.20 -5.22
C THR A 101 1.28 -9.23 -4.85
N PHE A 102 0.65 -9.48 -3.71
CA PHE A 102 -0.20 -8.52 -2.99
C PHE A 102 0.25 -8.47 -1.52
N LEU A 103 -0.12 -7.39 -0.84
CA LEU A 103 0.14 -7.21 0.58
C LEU A 103 -0.96 -7.89 1.41
N ASP A 104 -0.64 -8.91 2.20
CA ASP A 104 -1.55 -9.47 3.22
C ASP A 104 -1.08 -9.01 4.60
N GLU A 105 -1.85 -8.12 5.23
CA GLU A 105 -1.44 -7.37 6.41
C GLU A 105 -0.12 -6.60 6.17
N THR A 106 1.01 -7.17 6.58
CA THR A 106 2.35 -6.59 6.43
C THR A 106 3.29 -7.47 5.60
N GLU A 107 2.83 -8.65 5.16
CA GLU A 107 3.61 -9.65 4.44
C GLU A 107 3.21 -9.71 2.96
N LEU A 108 4.15 -10.06 2.08
CA LEU A 108 3.85 -10.24 0.67
C LEU A 108 3.47 -11.68 0.37
N HIS A 109 2.37 -11.85 -0.36
CA HIS A 109 1.89 -13.14 -0.82
C HIS A 109 1.75 -13.15 -2.34
N PRO A 110 1.98 -14.30 -3.01
CA PRO A 110 1.72 -14.40 -4.44
C PRO A 110 0.24 -14.17 -4.75
N VAL A 111 -0.06 -13.36 -5.76
CA VAL A 111 -1.45 -13.15 -6.24
C VAL A 111 -2.12 -14.47 -6.62
N ALA A 112 -1.34 -15.44 -7.11
CA ALA A 112 -1.83 -16.78 -7.45
C ALA A 112 -2.39 -17.58 -6.25
N ALA A 113 -2.15 -17.15 -5.01
CA ALA A 113 -2.76 -17.73 -3.82
C ALA A 113 -4.25 -17.34 -3.66
N LEU A 114 -4.68 -16.26 -4.32
CA LEU A 114 -6.08 -15.85 -4.37
C LEU A 114 -6.85 -16.64 -5.45
N PRO A 115 -8.17 -16.82 -5.26
CA PRO A 115 -9.06 -17.30 -6.33
C PRO A 115 -8.91 -16.45 -7.60
N GLU A 116 -9.12 -17.03 -8.80
CA GLU A 116 -8.99 -16.29 -10.07
C GLU A 116 -9.86 -15.03 -10.12
N SER A 117 -11.05 -15.10 -9.51
CA SER A 117 -11.97 -13.98 -9.35
C SER A 117 -12.53 -13.94 -7.93
N LEU A 118 -12.69 -12.72 -7.41
CA LEU A 118 -13.23 -12.44 -6.08
C LEU A 118 -14.55 -11.67 -6.22
N GLN A 119 -15.63 -12.24 -5.68
CA GLN A 119 -16.88 -11.51 -5.50
C GLN A 119 -16.70 -10.51 -4.35
N LEU A 120 -16.81 -9.23 -4.68
CA LEU A 120 -16.57 -8.13 -3.76
C LEU A 120 -17.72 -7.14 -3.73
N TYR A 121 -17.85 -6.47 -2.59
CA TYR A 121 -18.88 -5.49 -2.28
C TYR A 121 -18.27 -4.20 -1.73
N ARG A 122 -18.90 -3.06 -1.99
CA ARG A 122 -18.52 -1.75 -1.44
C ARG A 122 -19.75 -0.92 -1.15
N ALA A 123 -19.82 -0.37 0.06
CA ALA A 123 -20.76 0.69 0.37
C ALA A 123 -20.12 2.06 0.06
N ALA A 124 -20.79 2.87 -0.76
CA ALA A 124 -20.30 4.19 -1.10
C ALA A 124 -21.44 5.17 -1.39
N ALA A 125 -21.22 6.44 -1.10
CA ALA A 125 -22.10 7.51 -1.59
C ALA A 125 -22.11 7.55 -3.13
N PRO A 126 -23.18 8.04 -3.77
CA PRO A 126 -23.22 8.22 -5.23
C PRO A 126 -22.00 9.00 -5.72
N GLY A 127 -21.33 8.48 -6.76
CA GLY A 127 -20.09 9.05 -7.30
C GLY A 127 -18.79 8.48 -6.72
N TYR A 128 -18.83 7.71 -5.64
CA TYR A 128 -17.64 7.13 -4.98
C TYR A 128 -17.54 5.59 -5.12
N LYS A 129 -18.24 5.02 -6.11
CA LYS A 129 -18.24 3.57 -6.38
C LYS A 129 -16.86 3.03 -6.75
N GLN A 130 -16.00 3.87 -7.32
CA GLN A 130 -14.66 3.54 -7.80
C GLN A 130 -13.57 3.65 -6.73
N GLY A 131 -13.93 3.66 -5.44
CA GLY A 131 -12.94 3.72 -4.37
C GLY A 131 -12.14 2.43 -4.20
N LEU A 132 -11.05 2.51 -3.45
CA LEU A 132 -10.07 1.42 -3.30
C LEU A 132 -10.53 0.27 -2.39
N SER A 133 -11.37 0.56 -1.39
CA SER A 133 -11.74 -0.39 -0.32
C SER A 133 -12.97 -1.22 -0.68
N TRP A 134 -12.81 -2.54 -0.66
CA TRP A 134 -13.85 -3.52 -0.99
C TRP A 134 -13.87 -4.64 0.05
N THR A 135 -14.96 -5.39 0.12
CA THR A 135 -15.08 -6.50 1.07
C THR A 135 -15.75 -7.71 0.43
N THR A 136 -15.35 -8.92 0.81
CA THR A 136 -16.07 -10.15 0.46
C THR A 136 -17.37 -10.33 1.27
N SER A 137 -17.57 -9.54 2.33
CA SER A 137 -18.74 -9.65 3.20
C SER A 137 -19.83 -8.66 2.80
N PHE A 138 -20.92 -9.18 2.24
CA PHE A 138 -22.12 -8.37 1.97
C PHE A 138 -22.69 -7.74 3.24
N GLU A 139 -22.69 -8.48 4.36
CA GLU A 139 -23.14 -7.97 5.66
C GLU A 139 -22.38 -6.71 6.10
N ARG A 140 -21.05 -6.70 5.92
CA ARG A 140 -20.24 -5.52 6.22
C ARG A 140 -20.57 -4.34 5.31
N ALA A 141 -20.71 -4.58 4.01
CA ALA A 141 -21.12 -3.53 3.08
C ALA A 141 -22.49 -2.94 3.49
N LEU A 142 -23.46 -3.79 3.86
CA LEU A 142 -24.75 -3.33 4.34
C LEU A 142 -24.66 -2.53 5.64
N TRP A 143 -23.84 -2.96 6.60
CA TRP A 143 -23.60 -2.23 7.84
C TRP A 143 -23.06 -0.83 7.57
N PHE A 144 -22.09 -0.70 6.66
CA PHE A 144 -21.57 0.61 6.24
C PHE A 144 -22.65 1.45 5.56
N ALA A 145 -23.42 0.87 4.63
CA ALA A 145 -24.44 1.59 3.89
C ALA A 145 -25.55 2.17 4.79
N THR A 146 -25.95 1.41 5.81
CA THR A 146 -27.05 1.77 6.73
C THR A 146 -26.59 2.65 7.89
N ARG A 147 -25.42 2.40 8.48
CA ARG A 147 -24.93 3.12 9.66
C ARG A 147 -24.28 4.46 9.33
N LEU A 148 -23.39 4.50 8.34
CA LEU A 148 -22.74 5.75 7.91
C LEU A 148 -23.72 6.64 7.14
N GLY A 149 -24.63 6.03 6.36
CA GLY A 149 -25.63 6.79 5.63
C GLY A 149 -26.58 7.58 6.53
N TRP A 150 -26.94 7.00 7.69
CA TRP A 150 -27.75 7.69 8.69
C TRP A 150 -26.99 8.83 9.40
N ALA A 151 -25.71 8.62 9.73
CA ALA A 151 -24.87 9.63 10.39
C ALA A 151 -24.49 10.80 9.48
N ALA A 152 -24.29 10.56 8.18
CA ALA A 152 -23.85 11.56 7.20
C ALA A 152 -24.99 12.23 6.41
N GLY A 153 -26.26 11.88 6.69
CA GLY A 153 -27.42 12.40 5.94
C GLY A 153 -27.39 12.08 4.44
N THR A 154 -26.57 11.11 4.02
CA THR A 154 -26.33 10.75 2.61
C THR A 154 -26.58 9.26 2.44
N THR A 155 -27.54 8.89 1.61
CA THR A 155 -27.85 7.47 1.36
C THR A 155 -26.68 6.82 0.60
N HIS A 156 -25.94 5.96 1.30
CA HIS A 156 -24.93 5.12 0.67
C HIS A 156 -25.64 4.00 -0.12
N ARG A 157 -25.04 3.63 -1.25
CA ARG A 157 -25.45 2.51 -2.09
C ARG A 157 -24.45 1.37 -1.93
N ILE A 158 -24.87 0.15 -2.20
CA ILE A 158 -23.98 -1.01 -2.26
C ILE A 158 -23.68 -1.29 -3.73
N TYR A 159 -22.40 -1.46 -4.04
CA TYR A 159 -21.93 -1.90 -5.34
C TYR A 159 -21.28 -3.27 -5.19
N GLU A 160 -21.40 -4.10 -6.20
CA GLU A 160 -20.73 -5.40 -6.29
C GLU A 160 -19.95 -5.53 -7.60
N MET A 161 -18.94 -6.38 -7.59
CA MET A 161 -18.23 -6.83 -8.79
C MET A 161 -17.54 -8.17 -8.56
N ASP A 162 -17.24 -8.84 -9.67
CA ASP A 162 -16.28 -9.95 -9.74
C ASP A 162 -14.90 -9.39 -10.15
N ALA A 163 -14.03 -9.16 -9.17
CA ALA A 163 -12.72 -8.57 -9.40
C ALA A 163 -11.71 -9.65 -9.80
N PRO A 164 -10.89 -9.46 -10.85
CA PRO A 164 -9.76 -10.34 -11.12
C PRO A 164 -8.73 -10.19 -10.00
N ARG A 165 -8.11 -11.30 -9.57
CA ARG A 165 -7.08 -11.28 -8.51
C ARG A 165 -5.91 -10.34 -8.79
N GLU A 166 -5.59 -10.11 -10.07
CA GLU A 166 -4.50 -9.23 -10.51
C GLU A 166 -4.77 -7.74 -10.21
N SER A 167 -6.00 -7.39 -9.84
CA SER A 167 -6.37 -6.06 -9.36
C SER A 167 -6.12 -5.85 -7.87
N VAL A 168 -5.88 -6.91 -7.09
CA VAL A 168 -5.70 -6.84 -5.64
C VAL A 168 -4.31 -6.30 -5.32
N LEU A 169 -4.27 -5.21 -4.54
CA LEU A 169 -3.04 -4.60 -4.03
C LEU A 169 -2.77 -5.02 -2.58
N ALA A 170 -3.83 -5.07 -1.77
CA ALA A 170 -3.72 -5.46 -0.37
C ALA A 170 -4.97 -6.18 0.14
N SER A 171 -4.78 -6.92 1.22
CA SER A 171 -5.79 -7.59 2.00
C SER A 171 -5.51 -7.34 3.48
N PHE A 172 -6.55 -6.96 4.21
CA PHE A 172 -6.51 -6.80 5.66
C PHE A 172 -7.68 -7.59 6.21
N HIS A 173 -7.41 -8.55 7.11
CA HIS A 173 -8.35 -9.56 7.59
C HIS A 173 -8.35 -9.70 9.12
N THR A 174 -7.16 -9.79 9.68
CA THR A 174 -6.89 -10.21 11.05
C THR A 174 -6.74 -9.04 12.00
N THR A 175 -6.06 -7.97 11.59
CA THR A 175 -5.63 -6.89 12.50
C THR A 175 -6.81 -6.14 13.13
N ARG A 176 -7.97 -6.12 12.45
CA ARG A 176 -9.19 -5.43 12.88
C ARG A 176 -10.46 -6.29 12.72
N GLY A 177 -10.32 -7.56 12.33
CA GLY A 177 -11.44 -8.43 11.98
C GLY A 177 -12.25 -7.88 10.81
N GLU A 178 -11.61 -7.13 9.90
CA GLU A 178 -12.24 -6.54 8.72
C GLU A 178 -11.93 -7.40 7.52
N HIS A 179 -12.90 -7.79 6.69
CA HIS A 179 -12.59 -8.52 5.46
C HIS A 179 -12.38 -7.51 4.33
N GLU A 180 -11.31 -6.73 4.39
CA GLU A 180 -11.05 -5.64 3.45
C GLU A 180 -10.02 -6.03 2.39
N TYR A 181 -10.32 -5.69 1.14
CA TYR A 181 -9.41 -5.73 0.00
C TYR A 181 -9.22 -4.32 -0.56
N VAL A 182 -7.98 -3.99 -0.89
CA VAL A 182 -7.61 -2.77 -1.60
C VAL A 182 -7.37 -3.13 -3.07
N LEU A 183 -8.10 -2.48 -3.99
CA LEU A 183 -8.04 -2.80 -5.42
C LEU A 183 -7.53 -1.62 -6.26
N ASP A 184 -6.75 -1.92 -7.30
CA ASP A 184 -6.56 -1.01 -8.43
C ASP A 184 -7.70 -1.17 -9.44
N ILE A 185 -8.75 -0.35 -9.30
CA ILE A 185 -9.92 -0.41 -10.18
C ILE A 185 -9.61 -0.07 -11.64
N ARG A 186 -8.44 0.51 -11.96
CA ARG A 186 -8.02 0.77 -13.35
C ARG A 186 -7.69 -0.52 -14.10
N ARG A 187 -7.50 -1.64 -13.37
CA ARG A 187 -7.27 -2.99 -13.90
C ARG A 187 -8.57 -3.79 -14.09
N ILE A 188 -9.72 -3.17 -13.84
CA ILE A 188 -11.04 -3.80 -13.86
C ILE A 188 -11.85 -3.18 -15.00
N ASP A 189 -12.68 -3.99 -15.66
CA ASP A 189 -13.64 -3.49 -16.64
C ASP A 189 -14.70 -2.64 -15.94
N ALA A 190 -14.94 -1.43 -16.44
CA ALA A 190 -15.89 -0.49 -15.85
C ALA A 190 -17.34 -1.01 -15.87
N ASP A 191 -17.64 -1.92 -16.81
CA ASP A 191 -18.95 -2.56 -16.94
C ASP A 191 -19.14 -3.72 -15.94
N GLY A 192 -18.07 -4.16 -15.26
CA GLY A 192 -18.10 -5.22 -14.25
C GLY A 192 -18.66 -4.80 -12.88
N MET A 193 -18.97 -3.50 -12.68
CA MET A 193 -19.51 -2.99 -11.42
C MET A 193 -21.02 -2.73 -11.50
N ARG A 194 -21.78 -3.38 -10.64
CA ARG A 194 -23.24 -3.27 -10.54
C ARG A 194 -23.65 -2.67 -9.20
N GLU A 195 -24.72 -1.87 -9.19
CA GLU A 195 -25.39 -1.49 -7.94
C GLU A 195 -26.34 -2.60 -7.49
N VAL A 196 -26.24 -2.97 -6.22
CA VAL A 196 -27.14 -3.94 -5.58
C VAL A 196 -28.34 -3.19 -5.01
N LEU A 197 -29.52 -3.44 -5.58
CA LEU A 197 -30.72 -2.72 -5.18
C LEU A 197 -31.25 -3.21 -3.82
N PRO A 198 -31.92 -2.36 -3.02
CA PRO A 198 -32.43 -2.73 -1.69
C PRO A 198 -33.27 -4.01 -1.65
N GLU A 199 -34.06 -4.26 -2.69
CA GLU A 199 -34.87 -5.48 -2.85
C GLU A 199 -34.04 -6.78 -2.98
N GLU A 200 -32.76 -6.68 -3.34
CA GLU A 200 -31.85 -7.83 -3.47
C GLU A 200 -31.13 -8.17 -2.16
N TRP A 201 -31.12 -7.24 -1.20
CA TRP A 201 -30.31 -7.37 0.03
C TRP A 201 -30.73 -8.56 0.89
N GLU A 202 -32.04 -8.81 1.01
CA GLU A 202 -32.57 -9.93 1.80
C GLU A 202 -32.11 -11.28 1.25
N TYR A 203 -32.05 -11.43 -0.08
CA TYR A 203 -31.59 -12.65 -0.74
C TYR A 203 -30.10 -12.89 -0.50
N LEU A 204 -29.28 -11.84 -0.64
CA LEU A 204 -27.82 -11.95 -0.45
C LEU A 204 -27.46 -12.24 1.01
N LEU A 205 -28.18 -11.69 1.98
CA LEU A 205 -28.01 -12.05 3.39
C LEU A 205 -28.38 -13.52 3.65
N ALA A 206 -29.45 -14.00 3.03
CA ALA A 206 -29.88 -15.39 3.18
C ALA A 206 -28.89 -16.39 2.53
N ALA A 207 -28.30 -16.03 1.39
CA ALA A 207 -27.30 -16.86 0.71
C ALA A 207 -26.03 -17.05 1.56
N VAL A 208 -25.59 -16.01 2.27
CA VAL A 208 -24.44 -16.09 3.20
C VAL A 208 -24.72 -16.99 4.40
N GLY A 209 -25.98 -17.08 4.86
CA GLY A 209 -26.39 -17.97 5.95
C GLY A 209 -26.65 -19.43 5.55
N GLY A 210 -26.68 -19.74 4.25
CA GLY A 210 -26.98 -21.07 3.72
C GLY A 210 -25.77 -22.02 3.62
N ASP A 211 -24.55 -21.48 3.64
CA ASP A 211 -23.30 -22.26 3.52
C ASP A 211 -22.80 -22.85 4.86
N THR A 212 -23.60 -22.72 5.92
CA THR A 212 -23.40 -23.47 7.18
C THR A 212 -24.46 -24.55 7.34
N ALA A 213 -24.31 -25.66 6.62
CA ALA A 213 -24.86 -26.95 7.01
C ALA A 213 -23.85 -28.07 6.70
N PRO A 214 -23.52 -28.94 7.67
CA PRO A 214 -22.55 -30.02 7.50
C PRO A 214 -23.01 -31.14 6.55
#